data_AF-A0A6S6QF90-F1
#
_entry.id   AF-A0A6S6QF90-F1
#
_cell.length_a   1.000
_cell.length_b   1.000
_cell.length_c   1.000
_cell.angle_alpha   90.00
_cell.angle_beta   90.00
_cell.angle_gamma   90.00
#
_symmetry.space_group_name_H-M   'P 1'
#
loop_
_entity.id
_entity.type
_entity.pdbx_description
1 polymer ?
#
loop_
_entity_poly.entity_id
_entity_poly.type
_entity_poly.pdbx_seq_one_letter_code
_entity_poly.pdbx_strand_id
1 'polypeptide(L)'
;MQPKITTNESYIQEIGATGLKIEEPRAVFGYILKALPDEVTVYPTENYYYFYFFQDGVRYTGNIRLAIDLRDQGLVAFNYFREATPWQQDDKDHYRELGKKDGVAIQKVSDLVYRISADGESVTFKLNDLSNVKPPALAEGEVYLGPIFDESGIRFFFVFDETRKLFRYILDETVPVADELMEADELPHVSLGRRTGFAFFDDPVVPRKILVGVYEGNARMNTAFDGPFDQLPDNFLKGDELRRAILLADPDADPNMDRLGNRPGGQERELIDPYKRYENVSSLRAFGACAENASADWTYRCLDALFEQ
;
A
#
# COMPACT_ATOMS: atom_id res chain seq x y z
N MET A 1 21.47 9.28 3.18
CA MET A 1 21.51 8.37 4.34
C MET A 1 22.61 7.35 4.12
N GLN A 2 23.36 6.97 5.17
CA GLN A 2 24.25 5.82 5.08
C GLN A 2 23.42 4.53 5.20
N PRO A 3 23.77 3.44 4.50
CA PRO A 3 23.11 2.16 4.67
C PRO A 3 23.14 1.74 6.15
N LYS A 4 21.98 1.41 6.72
CA LYS A 4 21.90 0.82 8.07
C LYS A 4 22.29 -0.65 7.95
N ILE A 5 23.27 -1.07 8.74
CA ILE A 5 23.63 -2.49 8.86
C ILE A 5 22.68 -3.14 9.86
N THR A 6 22.03 -4.22 9.43
CA THR A 6 21.33 -5.15 10.33
C THR A 6 22.15 -6.43 10.39
N THR A 7 22.49 -6.90 11.59
CA THR A 7 23.33 -8.08 11.77
C THR A 7 22.48 -9.27 12.22
N ASN A 8 22.98 -10.49 11.97
CA ASN A 8 22.36 -11.67 12.57
C ASN A 8 22.44 -11.63 14.10
N GLU A 9 23.50 -11.04 14.66
CA GLU A 9 23.64 -10.84 16.10
C GLU A 9 22.49 -9.99 16.68
N SER A 10 22.16 -8.85 16.06
CA SER A 10 21.06 -8.01 16.53
C SER A 10 19.72 -8.75 16.44
N TYR A 11 19.50 -9.51 15.35
CA TYR A 11 18.32 -10.36 15.21
C TYR A 11 18.21 -11.39 16.35
N ILE A 12 19.28 -12.15 16.63
CA ILE A 12 19.27 -13.17 17.69
C ILE A 12 19.09 -12.55 19.09
N GLN A 13 19.55 -11.32 19.30
CA GLN A 13 19.33 -10.59 20.54
C GLN A 13 17.88 -10.09 20.68
N GLU A 14 17.21 -9.75 19.57
CA GLU A 14 15.84 -9.23 19.55
C GLU A 14 14.77 -10.32 19.75
N ILE A 15 14.99 -11.56 19.31
CA ILE A 15 13.98 -12.64 19.40
C ILE A 15 13.67 -13.14 20.83
N GLY A 16 14.34 -12.58 21.84
CA GLY A 16 14.20 -12.96 23.24
C GLY A 16 12.82 -12.66 23.86
N ALA A 17 12.64 -13.12 25.10
CA ALA A 17 11.43 -12.85 25.88
C ALA A 17 11.39 -11.38 26.33
N THR A 18 10.34 -10.64 26.00
CA THR A 18 10.16 -9.26 26.48
C THR A 18 9.25 -9.17 27.71
N GLY A 19 8.53 -10.24 28.04
CA GLY A 19 7.51 -10.26 29.09
C GLY A 19 6.25 -9.45 28.74
N LEU A 20 6.10 -9.01 27.48
CA LEU A 20 4.96 -8.24 27.01
C LEU A 20 3.67 -9.07 27.03
N LYS A 21 2.60 -8.48 27.56
CA LYS A 21 1.28 -9.11 27.60
C LYS A 21 0.57 -8.97 26.25
N ILE A 22 0.83 -9.90 25.34
CA ILE A 22 0.28 -9.92 23.97
C ILE A 22 -1.25 -9.94 23.94
N GLU A 23 -1.91 -10.47 24.97
CA GLU A 23 -3.38 -10.51 25.03
C GLU A 23 -4.01 -9.19 25.50
N GLU A 24 -3.20 -8.16 25.82
CA GLU A 24 -3.65 -6.84 26.25
C GLU A 24 -3.25 -5.77 25.22
N PRO A 25 -4.07 -5.48 24.17
CA PRO A 25 -3.72 -4.54 23.10
C PRO A 25 -3.27 -3.16 23.58
N ARG A 26 -3.84 -2.67 24.68
CA ARG A 26 -3.42 -1.38 25.25
C ARG A 26 -2.00 -1.42 25.82
N ALA A 27 -1.58 -2.54 26.41
CA ALA A 27 -0.21 -2.73 26.89
C ALA A 27 0.78 -2.80 25.73
N VAL A 28 0.43 -3.52 24.66
CA VAL A 28 1.23 -3.57 23.42
C VAL A 28 1.34 -2.18 22.78
N PHE A 29 0.24 -1.44 22.68
CA PHE A 29 0.25 -0.08 22.16
C PHE A 29 1.21 0.85 22.94
N GLY A 30 1.16 0.81 24.27
CA GLY A 30 2.06 1.60 25.12
C GLY A 30 3.52 1.20 24.97
N TYR A 31 3.80 -0.10 24.85
CA TYR A 31 5.14 -0.62 24.54
C TYR A 31 5.67 -0.10 23.21
N ILE A 32 4.87 -0.17 22.15
CA ILE A 32 5.24 0.36 20.82
C ILE A 32 5.50 1.85 20.90
N LEU A 33 4.56 2.64 21.44
CA LEU A 33 4.69 4.09 21.51
C LEU A 33 5.97 4.54 22.24
N LYS A 34 6.32 3.86 23.33
CA LYS A 34 7.54 4.12 24.10
C LYS A 34 8.83 3.77 23.35
N ALA A 35 8.78 2.82 22.41
CA ALA A 35 9.93 2.43 21.61
C ALA A 35 10.16 3.35 20.40
N LEU A 36 9.17 4.16 20.02
CA LEU A 36 9.28 5.09 18.91
C LEU A 36 10.09 6.34 19.29
N PRO A 37 10.77 6.97 18.32
CA PRO A 37 11.29 8.32 18.50
C PRO A 37 10.14 9.32 18.68
N ASP A 38 10.45 10.53 19.16
CA ASP A 38 9.49 11.64 19.34
C ASP A 38 8.69 12.00 18.07
N GLU A 39 9.22 11.63 16.90
CA GLU A 39 8.61 11.89 15.60
C GLU A 39 8.84 10.74 14.62
N VAL A 40 7.75 10.32 13.96
CA VAL A 40 7.76 9.29 12.91
C VAL A 40 7.05 9.76 11.65
N THR A 41 7.41 9.17 10.51
CA THR A 41 6.71 9.38 9.23
C THR A 41 5.87 8.16 8.90
N VAL A 42 4.61 8.39 8.53
CA VAL A 42 3.67 7.39 8.04
C VAL A 42 3.69 7.44 6.53
N TYR A 43 4.42 6.52 5.89
CA TYR A 43 4.66 6.53 4.46
C TYR A 43 3.44 6.13 3.61
N PRO A 44 2.70 5.05 3.95
CA PRO A 44 1.55 4.64 3.15
C PRO A 44 0.48 5.72 3.08
N THR A 45 -0.06 5.98 1.89
CA THR A 45 -1.07 7.03 1.68
C THR A 45 -2.42 6.71 2.33
N GLU A 46 -2.64 5.43 2.70
CA GLU A 46 -3.78 4.96 3.47
C GLU A 46 -3.62 5.15 5.00
N ASN A 47 -2.48 5.72 5.43
CA ASN A 47 -2.16 6.17 6.79
C ASN A 47 -1.83 5.07 7.81
N TYR A 48 -1.22 3.98 7.36
CA TYR A 48 -0.75 2.89 8.22
C TYR A 48 0.69 3.10 8.66
N TYR A 49 0.90 3.20 9.97
CA TYR A 49 2.23 3.10 10.54
C TYR A 49 2.52 1.63 10.89
N TYR A 50 3.17 0.91 9.99
CA TYR A 50 3.53 -0.49 10.18
C TYR A 50 4.70 -0.66 11.16
N PHE A 51 4.63 -1.71 11.97
CA PHE A 51 5.70 -2.11 12.87
C PHE A 51 5.76 -3.63 12.99
N TYR A 52 6.90 -4.13 13.46
CA TYR A 52 7.02 -5.50 13.95
C TYR A 52 7.82 -5.53 15.25
N PHE A 53 7.64 -6.58 16.02
CA PHE A 53 8.45 -6.88 17.21
C PHE A 53 8.48 -8.39 17.44
N PHE A 54 9.40 -8.85 18.30
CA PHE A 54 9.44 -10.23 18.73
C PHE A 54 8.94 -10.39 20.16
N GLN A 55 8.28 -11.52 20.40
CA GLN A 55 7.92 -11.99 21.74
C GLN A 55 8.10 -13.50 21.78
N ASP A 56 8.97 -13.98 22.67
CA ASP A 56 9.21 -15.42 22.91
C ASP A 56 9.51 -16.20 21.62
N GLY A 57 10.34 -15.63 20.74
CA GLY A 57 10.71 -16.23 19.44
C GLY A 57 9.66 -16.09 18.34
N VAL A 58 8.52 -15.45 18.61
CA VAL A 58 7.44 -15.21 17.64
C VAL A 58 7.49 -13.78 17.14
N ARG A 59 7.43 -13.60 15.82
CA ARG A 59 7.31 -12.28 15.19
C ARG A 59 5.85 -11.85 15.16
N TYR A 60 5.59 -10.68 15.72
CA TYR A 60 4.32 -9.99 15.60
C TYR A 60 4.50 -8.82 14.64
N THR A 61 3.56 -8.68 13.71
CA THR A 61 3.46 -7.53 12.81
C THR A 61 2.14 -6.82 13.06
N GLY A 62 2.07 -5.53 12.77
CA GLY A 62 0.90 -4.73 13.07
C GLY A 62 0.99 -3.31 12.54
N ASN A 63 -0.03 -2.52 12.87
CA ASN A 63 -0.09 -1.13 12.47
C ASN A 63 -0.81 -0.25 13.49
N ILE A 64 -0.46 1.05 13.46
CA ILE A 64 -1.29 2.15 13.99
C ILE A 64 -1.83 2.88 12.76
N ARG A 65 -3.13 2.74 12.46
CA ARG A 65 -3.77 3.41 11.33
C ARG A 65 -4.45 4.70 11.80
N LEU A 66 -4.02 5.82 11.22
CA LEU A 66 -4.70 7.11 11.33
C LEU A 66 -5.75 7.23 10.21
N ALA A 67 -6.79 6.40 10.26
CA ALA A 67 -7.85 6.38 9.26
C ALA A 67 -8.57 7.74 9.17
N ILE A 68 -9.03 8.12 7.97
CA ILE A 68 -9.67 9.43 7.72
C ILE A 68 -10.87 9.66 8.61
N ASP A 69 -11.68 8.62 8.77
CA ASP A 69 -12.91 8.62 9.56
C ASP A 69 -12.64 8.57 11.06
N LEU A 70 -11.48 8.08 11.52
CA LEU A 70 -11.16 7.94 12.96
C LEU A 70 -10.32 9.09 13.54
N ARG A 71 -9.25 9.50 12.84
CA ARG A 71 -8.19 10.33 13.43
C ARG A 71 -8.64 11.70 13.92
N ASP A 72 -9.56 12.34 13.19
CA ASP A 72 -10.10 13.65 13.55
C ASP A 72 -11.16 13.56 14.68
N GLN A 73 -11.66 12.34 14.95
CA GLN A 73 -12.49 12.04 16.12
C GLN A 73 -11.65 11.73 17.37
N GLY A 74 -10.32 11.79 17.26
CA GLY A 74 -9.41 11.45 18.36
C GLY A 74 -9.30 9.94 18.59
N LEU A 75 -9.45 9.14 17.53
CA LEU A 75 -9.34 7.68 17.54
C LEU A 75 -8.25 7.20 16.56
N VAL A 76 -7.64 6.06 16.86
CA VAL A 76 -6.80 5.30 15.91
C VAL A 76 -7.21 3.84 15.91
N ALA A 77 -7.13 3.21 14.75
CA ALA A 77 -7.20 1.76 14.66
C ALA A 77 -5.83 1.18 14.97
N PHE A 78 -5.79 0.20 15.88
CA PHE A 78 -4.58 -0.50 16.27
C PHE A 78 -4.78 -1.99 16.07
N ASN A 79 -3.87 -2.63 15.35
CA ASN A 79 -3.90 -4.06 15.12
C ASN A 79 -2.49 -4.66 15.20
N TYR A 80 -2.40 -5.90 15.66
CA TYR A 80 -1.21 -6.73 15.51
C TYR A 80 -1.61 -8.20 15.54
N PHE A 81 -0.82 -9.04 14.89
CA PHE A 81 -1.04 -10.47 14.73
C PHE A 81 0.30 -11.17 14.55
N ARG A 82 0.31 -12.50 14.65
CA ARG A 82 1.52 -13.27 14.35
C ARG A 82 1.78 -13.23 12.86
N GLU A 83 3.00 -12.90 12.47
CA GLU A 83 3.37 -12.86 11.06
C GLU A 83 3.22 -14.26 10.45
N ALA A 84 2.49 -14.35 9.34
CA ALA A 84 2.29 -15.58 8.61
C ALA A 84 3.63 -16.12 8.09
N THR A 85 3.74 -17.44 8.05
CA THR A 85 4.86 -18.15 7.42
C THR A 85 4.33 -19.07 6.32
N PRO A 86 5.16 -19.45 5.34
CA PRO A 86 4.72 -20.34 4.26
C PRO A 86 4.12 -21.68 4.71
N TRP A 87 4.36 -22.10 5.95
CA TRP A 87 3.86 -23.35 6.51
C TRP A 87 2.87 -23.16 7.67
N GLN A 88 2.61 -21.92 8.10
CA GLN A 88 1.71 -21.63 9.21
C GLN A 88 1.08 -20.25 9.05
N GLN A 89 -0.24 -20.25 8.96
CA GLN A 89 -1.09 -19.07 9.07
C GLN A 89 -1.64 -19.00 10.50
N ASP A 90 -1.90 -17.79 11.00
CA ASP A 90 -2.61 -17.57 12.27
C ASP A 90 -3.77 -16.62 11.99
N ASP A 91 -4.98 -17.06 12.33
CA ASP A 91 -6.21 -16.31 12.06
C ASP A 91 -6.54 -15.34 13.21
N LYS A 92 -5.73 -15.32 14.27
CA LYS A 92 -5.98 -14.46 15.43
C LYS A 92 -5.35 -13.09 15.25
N ASP A 93 -6.21 -12.09 15.13
CA ASP A 93 -5.86 -10.68 15.18
C ASP A 93 -6.12 -10.07 16.57
N HIS A 94 -5.47 -8.95 16.84
CA HIS A 94 -5.65 -8.16 18.05
C HIS A 94 -6.05 -6.73 17.67
N TYR A 95 -7.23 -6.58 17.10
CA TYR A 95 -7.78 -5.28 16.71
C TYR A 95 -8.41 -4.52 17.87
N ARG A 96 -8.15 -3.20 17.94
CA ARG A 96 -8.88 -2.26 18.80
C ARG A 96 -8.81 -0.83 18.27
N GLU A 97 -9.94 -0.13 18.35
CA GLU A 97 -9.95 1.33 18.27
C GLU A 97 -9.58 1.94 19.61
N LEU A 98 -8.53 2.76 19.63
CA LEU A 98 -8.01 3.39 20.83
C LEU A 98 -8.26 4.89 20.81
N GLY A 99 -8.71 5.42 21.95
CA GLY A 99 -8.84 6.85 22.16
C GLY A 99 -8.87 7.24 23.62
N LYS A 100 -9.49 8.38 23.92
CA LYS A 100 -9.46 8.97 25.27
C LYS A 100 -9.97 8.01 26.35
N LYS A 101 -10.98 7.18 26.03
CA LYS A 101 -11.54 6.16 26.94
C LYS A 101 -10.52 5.07 27.33
N ASP A 102 -9.51 4.86 26.50
CA ASP A 102 -8.43 3.88 26.68
C ASP A 102 -7.14 4.53 27.21
N GLY A 103 -7.20 5.81 27.61
CA GLY A 103 -6.03 6.57 28.05
C GLY A 103 -5.07 6.95 26.92
N VAL A 104 -5.56 7.01 25.68
CA VAL A 104 -4.80 7.44 24.50
C VAL A 104 -5.37 8.78 24.02
N ALA A 105 -4.51 9.79 23.86
CA ALA A 105 -4.91 11.09 23.32
C ALA A 105 -4.39 11.22 21.89
N ILE A 106 -5.29 11.53 20.94
CA ILE A 106 -4.93 11.83 19.56
C ILE A 106 -5.31 13.28 19.29
N GLN A 107 -4.31 14.09 18.96
CA GLN A 107 -4.44 15.51 18.73
C GLN A 107 -4.03 15.84 17.29
N LYS A 108 -4.94 16.41 16.51
CA LYS A 108 -4.60 17.02 15.22
C LYS A 108 -3.75 18.27 15.47
N VAL A 109 -2.51 18.26 14.98
CA VAL A 109 -1.59 19.40 15.03
C VAL A 109 -1.72 20.23 13.75
N SER A 110 -1.86 19.57 12.61
CA SER A 110 -2.22 20.15 11.30
C SER A 110 -2.82 19.05 10.40
N ASP A 111 -3.17 19.36 9.15
CA ASP A 111 -3.94 18.45 8.27
C ASP A 111 -3.32 17.07 8.06
N LEU A 112 -1.99 16.96 8.11
CA LEU A 112 -1.25 15.72 7.95
C LEU A 112 -0.28 15.45 9.11
N VAL A 113 -0.52 16.08 10.27
CA VAL A 113 0.33 15.90 11.46
C VAL A 113 -0.52 15.69 12.69
N TYR A 114 -0.32 14.55 13.34
CA TYR A 114 -1.05 14.15 14.53
C TYR A 114 -0.08 13.84 15.66
N ARG A 115 -0.45 14.19 16.88
CA ARG A 115 0.28 13.80 18.08
C ARG A 115 -0.52 12.74 18.81
N ILE A 116 0.11 11.61 19.09
CA ILE A 116 -0.46 10.49 19.83
C ILE A 116 0.27 10.40 21.16
N SER A 117 -0.48 10.44 22.27
CA SER A 117 0.08 10.37 23.63
C SER A 117 -0.58 9.28 24.45
N ALA A 118 0.23 8.51 25.18
CA ALA A 118 -0.22 7.44 26.06
C ALA A 118 0.86 7.17 27.13
N ASP A 119 0.45 6.88 28.37
CA ASP A 119 1.36 6.48 29.46
C ASP A 119 2.53 7.45 29.74
N GLY A 120 2.34 8.74 29.48
CA GLY A 120 3.37 9.78 29.64
C GLY A 120 4.28 9.97 28.42
N GLU A 121 4.18 9.10 27.42
CA GLU A 121 4.87 9.23 26.14
C GLU A 121 4.03 10.03 25.14
N SER A 122 4.70 10.72 24.20
CA SER A 122 4.04 11.49 23.16
C SER A 122 4.87 11.47 21.88
N VAL A 123 4.28 10.98 20.79
CA VAL A 123 4.93 10.84 19.49
C VAL A 123 4.15 11.61 18.44
N THR A 124 4.88 12.32 17.58
CA THR A 124 4.33 13.06 16.44
C THR A 124 4.37 12.19 15.19
N PHE A 125 3.21 11.89 14.64
CA PHE A 125 3.02 11.16 13.39
C PHE A 125 2.81 12.14 12.25
N LYS A 126 3.75 12.16 11.30
CA LYS A 126 3.65 12.91 10.05
C LYS A 126 3.14 12.01 8.95
N LEU A 127 1.92 12.24 8.47
CA LEU A 127 1.37 11.56 7.31
C LEU A 127 2.10 12.03 6.05
N ASN A 128 2.34 11.10 5.11
CA ASN A 128 3.08 11.39 3.89
C ASN A 128 2.34 12.43 3.03
N ASP A 129 2.93 13.62 2.89
CA ASP A 129 2.35 14.70 2.11
C ASP A 129 2.83 14.63 0.65
N LEU A 130 1.92 14.20 -0.22
CA LEU A 130 2.12 14.12 -1.67
C LEU A 130 1.21 15.09 -2.43
N SER A 131 0.67 16.13 -1.76
CA SER A 131 -0.34 17.04 -2.33
C SER A 131 0.12 17.70 -3.64
N ASN A 132 1.42 17.97 -3.74
CA ASN A 132 2.06 18.64 -4.88
C ASN A 132 2.61 17.67 -5.93
N VAL A 133 2.47 16.36 -5.73
CA VAL A 133 2.91 15.37 -6.70
C VAL A 133 1.83 15.19 -7.76
N LYS A 134 2.23 15.19 -9.03
CA LYS A 134 1.36 15.01 -10.20
C LYS A 134 2.07 14.18 -11.26
N PRO A 135 1.33 13.39 -12.07
CA PRO A 135 1.91 12.65 -13.17
C PRO A 135 2.43 13.63 -14.24
N PRO A 136 3.53 13.30 -14.94
CA PRO A 136 4.07 14.15 -16.01
C PRO A 136 3.15 14.19 -17.25
N ALA A 137 2.46 13.09 -17.56
CA ALA A 137 1.50 12.99 -18.65
C ALA A 137 0.42 11.93 -18.37
N LEU A 138 -0.77 12.13 -18.94
CA LEU A 138 -1.87 11.17 -18.98
C LEU A 138 -2.18 10.83 -20.44
N ALA A 139 -2.64 9.61 -20.70
CA ALA A 139 -3.18 9.23 -21.99
C ALA A 139 -4.59 9.84 -22.21
N GLU A 140 -5.05 9.82 -23.45
CA GLU A 140 -6.40 10.27 -23.77
C GLU A 140 -7.46 9.43 -23.04
N GLY A 141 -8.40 10.10 -22.38
CA GLY A 141 -9.47 9.45 -21.60
C GLY A 141 -9.10 9.10 -20.16
N GLU A 142 -7.87 9.35 -19.73
CA GLU A 142 -7.44 9.09 -18.36
C GLU A 142 -7.70 10.26 -17.41
N VAL A 143 -8.13 9.93 -16.20
CA VAL A 143 -8.33 10.84 -15.08
C VAL A 143 -7.40 10.44 -13.94
N TYR A 144 -6.65 11.42 -13.43
CA TYR A 144 -5.78 11.22 -12.28
C TYR A 144 -6.57 11.29 -10.97
N LEU A 145 -6.51 10.21 -10.18
CA LEU A 145 -7.21 10.09 -8.90
C LEU A 145 -6.33 10.49 -7.70
N GLY A 146 -5.03 10.28 -7.76
CA GLY A 146 -4.13 10.71 -6.70
C GLY A 146 -2.78 10.00 -6.66
N PRO A 147 -1.83 10.49 -5.86
CA PRO A 147 -0.54 9.86 -5.67
C PRO A 147 -0.65 8.77 -4.60
N ILE A 148 -0.13 7.59 -4.89
CA ILE A 148 -0.02 6.48 -3.96
C ILE A 148 1.43 6.36 -3.54
N PHE A 149 1.63 6.10 -2.25
CA PHE A 149 2.87 5.56 -1.73
C PHE A 149 2.47 4.30 -0.98
N ASP A 150 2.97 3.18 -1.44
CA ASP A 150 2.65 1.84 -0.97
C ASP A 150 3.67 1.38 0.08
N GLU A 151 3.32 0.43 0.96
CA GLU A 151 4.24 -0.14 1.97
C GLU A 151 5.47 -0.79 1.37
N SER A 152 5.44 -1.17 0.09
CA SER A 152 6.63 -1.61 -0.64
C SER A 152 7.70 -0.53 -0.72
N GLY A 153 7.36 0.75 -0.49
CA GLY A 153 8.26 1.88 -0.72
C GLY A 153 8.20 2.44 -2.14
N ILE A 154 7.30 1.94 -2.98
CA ILE A 154 7.11 2.40 -4.36
C ILE A 154 6.00 3.46 -4.41
N ARG A 155 6.22 4.49 -5.22
CA ARG A 155 5.23 5.53 -5.51
C ARG A 155 4.57 5.29 -6.84
N PHE A 156 3.27 5.56 -6.89
CA PHE A 156 2.47 5.45 -8.10
C PHE A 156 1.61 6.70 -8.31
N PHE A 157 1.25 6.96 -9.56
CA PHE A 157 0.09 7.75 -9.92
C PHE A 157 -1.08 6.81 -10.16
N PHE A 158 -2.13 6.98 -9.37
CA PHE A 158 -3.36 6.23 -9.54
C PHE A 158 -4.25 6.92 -10.55
N VAL A 159 -4.60 6.19 -11.60
CA VAL A 159 -5.29 6.72 -12.78
C VAL A 159 -6.46 5.81 -13.13
N PHE A 160 -7.54 6.41 -13.61
CA PHE A 160 -8.68 5.70 -14.17
C PHE A 160 -8.87 6.09 -15.64
N ASP A 161 -8.90 5.11 -16.53
CA ASP A 161 -9.26 5.30 -17.93
C ASP A 161 -10.78 5.25 -18.08
N GLU A 162 -11.43 6.40 -18.35
CA GLU A 162 -12.89 6.49 -18.45
C GLU A 162 -13.44 5.81 -19.72
N THR A 163 -12.62 5.65 -20.76
CA THR A 163 -13.03 5.02 -22.02
C THR A 163 -13.07 3.50 -21.87
N ARG A 164 -12.05 2.95 -21.20
CA ARG A 164 -11.89 1.50 -21.00
C ARG A 164 -12.47 1.00 -19.69
N LYS A 165 -12.76 1.93 -18.77
CA LYS A 165 -13.27 1.67 -17.42
C LYS A 165 -12.31 0.81 -16.60
N LEU A 166 -11.02 1.14 -16.67
CA LEU A 166 -9.96 0.37 -16.00
C LEU A 166 -9.07 1.29 -15.18
N PHE A 167 -8.67 0.79 -14.02
CA PHE A 167 -7.67 1.42 -13.17
C PHE A 167 -6.26 1.09 -13.68
N ARG A 168 -5.31 2.01 -13.43
CA ARG A 168 -3.89 1.79 -13.70
C ARG A 168 -3.05 2.39 -12.57
N TYR A 169 -2.00 1.67 -12.20
CA TYR A 169 -0.93 2.17 -11.34
C TYR A 169 0.27 2.52 -12.22
N ILE A 170 0.55 3.81 -12.38
CA ILE A 170 1.68 4.29 -13.17
C ILE A 170 2.84 4.54 -12.21
N LEU A 171 4.02 3.98 -12.48
CA LEU A 171 5.20 4.20 -11.65
C LEU A 171 5.58 5.69 -11.63
N ASP A 172 5.84 6.20 -10.44
CA ASP A 172 6.32 7.56 -10.25
C ASP A 172 7.85 7.63 -10.36
N GLU A 173 8.31 7.93 -11.57
CA GLU A 173 9.74 8.14 -11.87
C GLU A 173 10.19 9.60 -11.70
N THR A 174 9.37 10.47 -11.10
CA THR A 174 9.77 11.87 -10.77
C THR A 174 10.76 11.93 -9.60
N VAL A 175 10.93 10.81 -8.89
CA VAL A 175 11.90 10.58 -7.82
C VAL A 175 12.64 9.27 -8.07
N PRO A 176 13.81 9.04 -7.44
CA PRO A 176 14.47 7.74 -7.53
C PRO A 176 13.53 6.63 -7.07
N VAL A 177 13.37 5.61 -7.91
CA VAL A 177 12.59 4.41 -7.60
C VAL A 177 13.35 3.60 -6.55
N ALA A 178 12.69 3.18 -5.49
CA ALA A 178 13.28 2.37 -4.41
C ALA A 178 13.44 0.90 -4.81
N ASP A 179 13.80 0.62 -6.06
CA ASP A 179 14.03 -0.72 -6.60
C ASP A 179 15.02 -0.63 -7.77
N GLU A 180 15.67 -1.74 -8.07
CA GLU A 180 16.41 -1.92 -9.31
C GLU A 180 15.45 -2.53 -10.35
N LEU A 181 15.14 -1.78 -11.39
CA LEU A 181 14.36 -2.29 -12.52
C LEU A 181 15.27 -3.03 -13.48
N MET A 182 15.12 -4.36 -13.52
CA MET A 182 15.86 -5.25 -14.38
C MET A 182 15.14 -5.43 -15.70
N GLU A 183 15.84 -5.17 -16.80
CA GLU A 183 15.42 -5.60 -18.14
C GLU A 183 15.85 -7.06 -18.35
N ALA A 184 15.02 -7.83 -19.05
CA ALA A 184 15.35 -9.20 -19.44
C ALA A 184 15.13 -9.38 -20.95
N ASP A 185 16.06 -10.04 -21.65
CA ASP A 185 15.97 -10.26 -23.09
C ASP A 185 14.69 -11.02 -23.48
N GLU A 186 14.23 -11.92 -22.62
CA GLU A 186 12.99 -12.67 -22.79
C GLU A 186 11.71 -11.87 -22.50
N LEU A 187 11.82 -10.63 -22.01
CA LEU A 187 10.72 -9.73 -21.66
C LEU A 187 10.90 -8.35 -22.31
N PRO A 188 10.83 -8.24 -23.65
CA PRO A 188 10.89 -6.93 -24.29
C PRO A 188 9.77 -6.03 -23.75
N HIS A 189 10.11 -4.78 -23.43
CA HIS A 189 9.17 -3.76 -22.93
C HIS A 189 8.53 -4.08 -21.56
N VAL A 190 9.12 -4.99 -20.78
CA VAL A 190 8.70 -5.24 -19.40
C VAL A 190 9.91 -5.27 -18.47
N SER A 191 9.97 -4.32 -17.55
CA SER A 191 10.98 -4.28 -16.49
C SER A 191 10.49 -5.02 -15.24
N LEU A 192 11.40 -5.68 -14.52
CA LEU A 192 11.10 -6.36 -13.25
C LEU A 192 11.85 -5.72 -12.09
N GLY A 193 11.12 -5.34 -11.02
CA GLY A 193 11.73 -4.92 -9.77
C GLY A 193 12.46 -6.06 -9.08
N ARG A 194 13.76 -5.91 -8.83
CA ARG A 194 14.58 -6.93 -8.14
C ARG A 194 14.09 -7.21 -6.72
N ARG A 195 13.69 -6.16 -6.00
CA ARG A 195 13.27 -6.23 -4.60
C ARG A 195 11.79 -6.59 -4.45
N THR A 196 10.94 -5.95 -5.26
CA THR A 196 9.48 -6.07 -5.13
C THR A 196 8.89 -7.24 -5.92
N GLY A 197 9.51 -7.63 -7.03
CA GLY A 197 8.85 -8.51 -8.00
C GLY A 197 7.65 -7.84 -8.67
N PHE A 198 7.63 -6.51 -8.74
CA PHE A 198 6.67 -5.78 -9.57
C PHE A 198 7.14 -5.78 -11.02
N ALA A 199 6.20 -6.04 -11.94
CA ALA A 199 6.42 -6.01 -13.37
C ALA A 199 5.81 -4.76 -13.98
N PHE A 200 6.64 -4.01 -14.71
CA PHE A 200 6.28 -2.73 -15.30
C PHE A 200 6.34 -2.79 -16.82
N PHE A 201 5.21 -2.55 -17.47
CA PHE A 201 5.12 -2.42 -18.92
C PHE A 201 5.57 -1.02 -19.34
N ASP A 202 6.49 -0.96 -20.30
CA ASP A 202 6.91 0.27 -20.96
C ASP A 202 5.87 0.70 -21.98
N ASP A 203 5.11 1.74 -21.64
CA ASP A 203 4.06 2.27 -22.50
C ASP A 203 4.69 3.00 -23.71
N PRO A 204 4.52 2.50 -24.96
CA PRO A 204 5.10 3.13 -26.15
C PRO A 204 4.28 4.34 -26.62
N VAL A 205 3.08 4.55 -26.07
CA VAL A 205 2.14 5.61 -26.47
C VAL A 205 2.41 6.87 -25.67
N VAL A 206 2.52 6.71 -24.35
CA VAL A 206 2.87 7.77 -23.40
C VAL A 206 4.11 7.30 -22.64
N PRO A 207 5.25 8.01 -22.67
CA PRO A 207 6.48 7.55 -22.00
C PRO A 207 6.32 7.44 -20.48
N ARG A 208 5.99 6.23 -20.00
CA ARG A 208 5.78 5.89 -18.59
C ARG A 208 5.79 4.37 -18.40
N LYS A 209 5.87 3.95 -17.14
CA LYS A 209 5.79 2.54 -16.74
C LYS A 209 4.47 2.24 -16.05
N ILE A 210 3.74 1.23 -16.53
CA ILE A 210 2.46 0.78 -15.95
C ILE A 210 2.69 -0.53 -15.20
N LEU A 211 2.24 -0.63 -13.95
CA LEU A 211 2.25 -1.89 -13.21
C LEU A 211 1.31 -2.88 -13.91
N VAL A 212 1.86 -3.99 -14.41
CA VAL A 212 1.10 -5.04 -15.10
C VAL A 212 1.18 -6.39 -14.40
N GLY A 213 2.07 -6.54 -13.42
CA GLY A 213 2.09 -7.75 -12.62
C GLY A 213 2.76 -7.62 -11.27
N VAL A 214 2.34 -8.50 -10.37
CA VAL A 214 2.88 -8.66 -9.02
C VAL A 214 3.19 -10.13 -8.79
N TYR A 215 4.30 -10.42 -8.12
CA TYR A 215 4.69 -11.79 -7.83
C TYR A 215 3.71 -12.46 -6.86
N GLU A 216 3.07 -13.55 -7.32
CA GLU A 216 2.02 -14.28 -6.59
C GLU A 216 2.49 -14.79 -5.22
N GLY A 217 3.79 -15.11 -5.07
CA GLY A 217 4.33 -15.55 -3.78
C GLY A 217 4.23 -14.48 -2.69
N ASN A 218 4.35 -13.19 -3.05
CA ASN A 218 4.17 -12.09 -2.11
C ASN A 218 2.68 -11.90 -1.79
N ALA A 219 1.82 -11.93 -2.81
CA ALA A 219 0.37 -11.80 -2.65
C ALA A 219 -0.23 -12.90 -1.77
N ARG A 220 0.20 -14.16 -1.92
CA ARG A 220 -0.25 -15.27 -1.07
C ARG A 220 0.16 -15.12 0.39
N MET A 221 1.28 -14.46 0.63
CA MET A 221 1.85 -14.30 1.97
C MET A 221 1.50 -12.95 2.60
N ASN A 222 0.76 -12.08 1.88
CA ASN A 222 0.38 -10.75 2.34
C ASN A 222 1.59 -9.94 2.85
N THR A 223 2.69 -9.99 2.08
CA THR A 223 3.91 -9.23 2.40
C THR A 223 3.78 -7.80 1.90
N ALA A 224 4.66 -6.89 2.30
CA ALA A 224 4.66 -5.51 1.79
C ALA A 224 4.89 -5.37 0.26
N PHE A 225 4.95 -6.48 -0.51
CA PHE A 225 5.16 -6.51 -1.95
C PHE A 225 4.02 -7.27 -2.67
N ASP A 226 2.86 -7.41 -2.05
CA ASP A 226 1.63 -8.00 -2.60
C ASP A 226 0.85 -7.05 -3.54
N GLY A 227 1.27 -5.79 -3.56
CA GLY A 227 0.86 -4.79 -4.54
C GLY A 227 -0.08 -3.73 -3.96
N PRO A 228 -0.27 -2.61 -4.66
CA PRO A 228 -0.91 -1.41 -4.10
C PRO A 228 -2.46 -1.48 -4.09
N PHE A 229 -3.04 -2.67 -4.10
CA PHE A 229 -4.46 -2.88 -4.38
C PHE A 229 -5.40 -2.32 -3.31
N ASP A 230 -4.93 -2.23 -2.06
CA ASP A 230 -5.65 -1.64 -0.93
C ASP A 230 -5.09 -0.28 -0.51
N GLN A 231 -3.89 0.08 -0.97
CA GLN A 231 -3.21 1.34 -0.66
C GLN A 231 -3.66 2.51 -1.55
N LEU A 232 -4.82 3.07 -1.26
CA LEU A 232 -5.37 4.18 -2.07
C LEU A 232 -4.91 5.57 -1.59
N PRO A 233 -5.04 6.62 -2.43
CA PRO A 233 -4.56 7.97 -2.11
C PRO A 233 -5.53 8.72 -1.19
N ASP A 234 -5.94 8.09 -0.08
CA ASP A 234 -7.03 8.49 0.81
C ASP A 234 -7.04 9.98 1.15
N ASN A 235 -5.88 10.53 1.52
CA ASN A 235 -5.73 11.94 1.90
C ASN A 235 -5.95 12.93 0.75
N PHE A 236 -5.86 12.47 -0.50
CA PHE A 236 -5.83 13.31 -1.69
C PHE A 236 -7.07 13.14 -2.59
N LEU A 237 -7.89 12.12 -2.33
CA LEU A 237 -9.14 11.88 -3.05
C LEU A 237 -10.13 13.03 -2.86
N LYS A 238 -10.69 13.51 -3.97
CA LYS A 238 -11.65 14.62 -4.00
C LYS A 238 -13.05 14.12 -4.30
N GLY A 239 -14.03 14.62 -3.53
CA GLY A 239 -15.44 14.28 -3.71
C GLY A 239 -15.65 12.77 -3.79
N ASP A 240 -16.42 12.34 -4.79
CA ASP A 240 -16.79 10.94 -5.04
C ASP A 240 -16.07 10.35 -6.28
N GLU A 241 -14.93 10.93 -6.68
CA GLU A 241 -14.22 10.54 -7.90
C GLU A 241 -13.85 9.06 -7.93
N LEU A 242 -13.30 8.53 -6.83
CA LEU A 242 -12.96 7.11 -6.70
C LEU A 242 -14.20 6.22 -6.76
N ARG A 243 -15.22 6.51 -5.93
CA ARG A 243 -16.48 5.76 -5.92
C ARG A 243 -17.11 5.69 -7.32
N ARG A 244 -17.12 6.80 -8.05
CA ARG A 244 -17.61 6.84 -9.44
C ARG A 244 -16.77 5.96 -10.36
N ALA A 245 -15.44 6.00 -10.25
CA ALA A 245 -14.55 5.15 -11.03
C ALA A 245 -14.78 3.66 -10.75
N ILE A 246 -14.95 3.28 -9.48
CA ILE A 246 -15.25 1.90 -9.08
C ILE A 246 -16.55 1.42 -9.72
N LEU A 247 -17.64 2.20 -9.59
CA LEU A 247 -18.95 1.84 -10.18
C LEU A 247 -18.95 1.81 -11.72
N LEU A 248 -18.01 2.50 -12.36
CA LEU A 248 -17.83 2.43 -13.82
C LEU A 248 -17.04 1.19 -14.23
N ALA A 249 -16.01 0.82 -13.46
CA ALA A 249 -15.17 -0.35 -13.69
C ALA A 249 -15.93 -1.65 -13.42
N ASP A 250 -16.65 -1.69 -12.30
CA ASP A 250 -17.43 -2.82 -11.85
C ASP A 250 -18.88 -2.37 -11.55
N PRO A 251 -19.81 -2.59 -12.50
CA PRO A 251 -21.23 -2.28 -12.30
C PRO A 251 -21.91 -3.11 -11.19
N ASP A 252 -21.31 -4.20 -10.73
CA ASP A 252 -21.85 -5.07 -9.67
C ASP A 252 -21.34 -4.67 -8.27
N ALA A 253 -20.40 -3.72 -8.18
CA ALA A 253 -19.89 -3.22 -6.91
C ALA A 253 -20.99 -2.53 -6.08
N ASP A 254 -20.87 -2.53 -4.74
CA ASP A 254 -21.94 -2.05 -3.86
C ASP A 254 -22.22 -0.55 -4.08
N PRO A 255 -23.42 -0.17 -4.58
CA PRO A 255 -23.73 1.24 -4.82
C PRO A 255 -23.77 2.08 -3.54
N ASN A 256 -23.80 1.46 -2.36
CA ASN A 256 -23.80 2.14 -1.06
C ASN A 256 -22.41 2.30 -0.45
N MET A 257 -21.34 1.93 -1.16
CA MET A 257 -19.97 2.20 -0.71
C MET A 257 -19.76 3.71 -0.47
N ASP A 258 -18.88 4.04 0.47
CA ASP A 258 -18.49 5.42 0.73
C ASP A 258 -17.57 5.98 -0.38
N ARG A 259 -17.16 7.25 -0.24
CA ARG A 259 -16.29 7.92 -1.21
C ARG A 259 -14.90 7.29 -1.38
N LEU A 260 -14.47 6.49 -0.40
CA LEU A 260 -13.18 5.79 -0.38
C LEU A 260 -13.31 4.35 -0.89
N GLY A 261 -14.52 3.89 -1.21
CA GLY A 261 -14.78 2.52 -1.64
C GLY A 261 -14.99 1.55 -0.49
N ASN A 262 -15.19 2.01 0.75
CA ASN A 262 -15.54 1.14 1.86
C ASN A 262 -17.02 0.76 1.81
N ARG A 263 -17.32 -0.52 2.01
CA ARG A 263 -18.69 -1.03 2.11
C ARG A 263 -19.38 -0.53 3.39
N PRO A 264 -20.72 -0.54 3.43
CA PRO A 264 -21.46 -0.23 4.65
C PRO A 264 -20.95 -1.04 5.85
N GLY A 265 -20.53 -0.34 6.91
CA GLY A 265 -19.90 -0.95 8.08
C GLY A 265 -18.38 -0.82 8.12
N GLY A 266 -17.73 -0.37 7.04
CA GLY A 266 -16.35 0.13 7.05
C GLY A 266 -15.24 -0.93 7.17
N GLN A 267 -15.57 -2.22 7.26
CA GLN A 267 -14.59 -3.30 7.44
C GLN A 267 -14.07 -3.90 6.12
N GLU A 268 -14.79 -3.71 5.03
CA GLU A 268 -14.42 -4.21 3.71
C GLU A 268 -14.31 -3.04 2.75
N ARG A 269 -13.26 -3.06 1.92
CA ARG A 269 -13.02 -2.09 0.85
C ARG A 269 -13.03 -2.79 -0.49
N GLU A 270 -13.54 -2.13 -1.52
CA GLU A 270 -13.44 -2.66 -2.87
C GLU A 270 -11.97 -2.83 -3.30
N LEU A 271 -11.66 -4.03 -3.80
CA LEU A 271 -10.33 -4.41 -4.23
C LEU A 271 -10.03 -3.81 -5.61
N ILE A 272 -8.86 -3.19 -5.78
CA ILE A 272 -8.44 -2.63 -7.07
C ILE A 272 -7.09 -3.22 -7.48
N ASP A 273 -7.09 -4.40 -8.08
CA ASP A 273 -5.88 -5.09 -8.56
C ASP A 273 -5.86 -5.27 -10.10
N PRO A 274 -5.75 -4.18 -10.90
CA PRO A 274 -5.75 -4.19 -12.36
C PRO A 274 -4.39 -4.66 -12.91
N TYR A 275 -3.88 -5.78 -12.41
CA TYR A 275 -2.61 -6.37 -12.77
C TYR A 275 -2.62 -7.89 -12.55
N LYS A 276 -1.75 -8.59 -13.26
CA LYS A 276 -1.66 -10.05 -13.17
C LYS A 276 -0.82 -10.50 -11.98
N ARG A 277 -1.34 -11.42 -11.18
CA ARG A 277 -0.50 -12.15 -10.21
C ARG A 277 0.26 -13.26 -10.95
N TYR A 278 1.58 -13.20 -10.93
CA TYR A 278 2.42 -14.12 -11.71
C TYR A 278 3.29 -15.01 -10.80
N GLU A 279 3.36 -16.30 -11.12
CA GLU A 279 4.30 -17.22 -10.47
C GLU A 279 5.60 -17.36 -11.27
N ASN A 280 5.52 -17.27 -12.61
CA ASN A 280 6.65 -17.43 -13.50
C ASN A 280 6.78 -16.23 -14.43
N VAL A 281 7.99 -15.69 -14.52
CA VAL A 281 8.34 -14.54 -15.37
C VAL A 281 7.90 -14.73 -16.82
N SER A 282 7.94 -15.96 -17.35
CA SER A 282 7.52 -16.23 -18.73
C SER A 282 6.05 -15.91 -19.02
N SER A 283 5.20 -15.87 -17.99
CA SER A 283 3.78 -15.49 -18.14
C SER A 283 3.60 -14.01 -18.49
N LEU A 284 4.63 -13.18 -18.26
CA LEU A 284 4.60 -11.75 -18.55
C LEU A 284 4.96 -11.41 -20.00
N ARG A 285 5.44 -12.38 -20.80
CA ARG A 285 5.86 -12.13 -22.19
C ARG A 285 4.78 -11.53 -23.07
N ALA A 286 3.52 -11.89 -22.81
CA ALA A 286 2.40 -11.40 -23.60
C ALA A 286 2.24 -9.87 -23.51
N PHE A 287 2.62 -9.25 -22.39
CA PHE A 287 2.57 -7.80 -22.23
C PHE A 287 3.55 -7.10 -23.18
N GLY A 288 4.75 -7.65 -23.37
CA GLY A 288 5.75 -7.09 -24.29
C GLY A 288 5.25 -6.99 -25.73
N ALA A 289 4.45 -7.96 -26.18
CA ALA A 289 3.84 -7.94 -27.51
C ALA A 289 2.85 -6.78 -27.71
N CYS A 290 2.25 -6.25 -26.63
CA CYS A 290 1.37 -5.09 -26.70
C CYS A 290 2.13 -3.79 -27.05
N ALA A 291 3.45 -3.77 -26.88
CA ALA A 291 4.30 -2.62 -27.23
C ALA A 291 4.82 -2.65 -28.67
N GLU A 292 4.67 -3.75 -29.41
CA GLU A 292 5.23 -3.90 -30.77
C GLU A 292 4.65 -2.92 -31.79
N ASN A 293 3.45 -2.38 -31.51
CA ASN A 293 2.81 -1.34 -32.30
C ASN A 293 2.41 -0.19 -31.38
N ALA A 294 3.04 0.97 -31.55
CA ALA A 294 2.83 2.19 -30.75
C ALA A 294 1.48 2.90 -31.02
N SER A 295 0.47 2.17 -31.49
CA SER A 295 -0.89 2.66 -31.63
C SER A 295 -1.62 2.57 -30.29
N ALA A 296 -2.08 3.70 -29.76
CA ALA A 296 -2.85 3.77 -28.52
C ALA A 296 -4.00 2.76 -28.46
N ASP A 297 -4.74 2.66 -29.55
CA ASP A 297 -5.89 1.77 -29.69
C ASP A 297 -5.48 0.28 -29.69
N TRP A 298 -4.30 -0.05 -30.22
CA TRP A 298 -3.78 -1.41 -30.17
C TRP A 298 -3.22 -1.74 -28.79
N THR A 299 -2.27 -0.94 -28.30
CA THR A 299 -1.55 -1.17 -27.06
C THR A 299 -2.50 -1.38 -25.90
N TYR A 300 -3.43 -0.45 -25.69
CA TYR A 300 -4.29 -0.52 -24.51
C TYR A 300 -5.33 -1.64 -24.62
N ARG A 301 -5.94 -1.90 -25.79
CA ARG A 301 -6.82 -3.08 -25.94
C ARG A 301 -6.09 -4.40 -25.72
N CYS A 302 -4.82 -4.48 -26.14
CA CYS A 302 -3.99 -5.65 -25.89
C CYS A 302 -3.74 -5.84 -24.39
N LEU A 303 -3.38 -4.78 -23.66
CA LEU A 303 -3.21 -4.84 -22.20
C LEU A 303 -4.50 -5.27 -21.50
N ASP A 304 -5.63 -4.65 -21.85
CA ASP A 304 -6.92 -4.92 -21.20
C ASP A 304 -7.32 -6.41 -21.34
N ALA A 305 -7.12 -6.98 -22.54
CA ALA A 305 -7.39 -8.39 -22.81
C ALA A 305 -6.49 -9.36 -22.01
N LEU A 306 -5.36 -8.90 -21.47
CA LEU A 306 -4.46 -9.68 -20.63
C LEU A 306 -4.77 -9.56 -19.13
N PHE A 307 -5.51 -8.52 -18.72
CA PHE A 307 -5.99 -8.37 -17.34
C PHE A 307 -7.27 -9.18 -17.08
N GLU A 308 -8.09 -9.44 -18.10
CA GLU A 308 -9.29 -10.29 -18.00
C GLU A 308 -9.00 -11.81 -17.92
N GLN A 309 -7.71 -12.22 -17.92
CA GLN A 309 -7.26 -13.63 -17.97
C GLN A 309 -6.49 -14.09 -16.72
#